data_AF-A0AB33CGD4-F1
#
_entry.id   AF-A0AB33CGD4-F1
#
_cell.length_a   1.000
_cell.length_b   1.000
_cell.length_c   1.000
_cell.angle_alpha   90.00
_cell.angle_beta   90.00
_cell.angle_gamma   90.00
#
_symmetry.space_group_name_H-M   'P 1'
#
loop_
_entity.id
_entity.type
_entity.pdbx_description
1 polymer ?
#
loop_
_entity_poly.entity_id
_entity_poly.type
_entity_poly.pdbx_seq_one_letter_code
_entity_poly.pdbx_strand_id
1 'polypeptide(L)'
;MSQATTTPPDADFTALIERVLSHEGGYVNDPQDPGGETQWGISKRSYPQLNIRTLTRADAIAIYRRDFWARVQGDKLPDEFAFQVLDAAVNHGIGNAVRWMQRAAGVADDGVIGPVTLAAIAIAQPADLVLVFNAIRLEFYARLETFSRFGRGWTTRVAGNLRYAAKDNG
;
A
#
# COMPACT_ATOMS: atom_id res chain seq x y z
N MET A 1 -15.11 15.12 -28.31
CA MET A 1 -13.68 15.21 -27.94
C MET A 1 -13.61 15.42 -26.44
N SER A 2 -13.48 14.33 -25.68
CA SER A 2 -13.35 14.42 -24.22
C SER A 2 -11.86 14.57 -23.89
N GLN A 3 -11.50 15.64 -23.19
CA GLN A 3 -10.13 15.84 -22.73
C GLN A 3 -9.91 14.96 -21.51
N ALA A 4 -9.02 13.97 -21.63
CA ALA A 4 -8.46 13.27 -20.49
C ALA A 4 -7.58 14.27 -19.72
N THR A 5 -8.05 14.70 -18.56
CA THR A 5 -7.25 15.46 -17.59
C THR A 5 -6.15 14.55 -17.07
N THR A 6 -4.96 14.64 -17.65
CA THR A 6 -3.78 13.95 -17.15
C THR A 6 -3.25 14.74 -15.96
N THR A 7 -3.57 14.28 -14.75
CA THR A 7 -2.93 14.73 -13.53
C THR A 7 -1.42 14.48 -13.63
N PRO A 8 -0.53 15.36 -13.13
CA PRO A 8 0.90 15.13 -13.17
C PRO A 8 1.26 13.88 -12.34
N PRO A 9 2.18 13.01 -12.80
CA PRO A 9 2.47 11.72 -12.16
C PRO A 9 2.95 11.81 -10.70
N ASP A 10 3.40 12.98 -10.23
CA ASP A 10 3.85 13.20 -8.84
C ASP A 10 2.72 13.60 -7.87
N ALA A 11 1.59 14.12 -8.38
CA ALA A 11 0.48 14.58 -7.53
C ALA A 11 -0.30 13.40 -6.93
N ASP A 12 -0.37 12.27 -7.64
CA ASP A 12 -1.14 11.09 -7.24
C ASP A 12 -0.45 10.36 -6.08
N PHE A 13 0.86 10.08 -6.18
CA PHE A 13 1.60 9.47 -5.07
C PHE A 13 1.52 10.31 -3.79
N THR A 14 1.70 11.64 -3.91
CA THR A 14 1.71 12.53 -2.75
C THR A 14 0.34 12.49 -2.04
N ALA A 15 -0.76 12.61 -2.76
CA ALA A 15 -2.10 12.54 -2.16
C ALA A 15 -2.40 11.17 -1.51
N LEU A 16 -1.90 10.09 -2.11
CA LEU A 16 -2.10 8.73 -1.59
C LEU A 16 -1.26 8.45 -0.34
N ILE A 17 0.00 8.89 -0.31
CA ILE A 17 0.86 8.66 0.86
C ILE A 17 0.41 9.49 2.06
N GLU A 18 -0.21 10.66 1.86
CA GLU A 18 -0.90 11.40 2.94
C GLU A 18 -1.95 10.53 3.64
N ARG A 19 -2.74 9.76 2.86
CA ARG A 19 -3.74 8.84 3.41
C ARG A 19 -3.07 7.75 4.23
N VAL A 20 -1.96 7.17 3.78
CA VAL A 20 -1.21 6.15 4.55
C VAL A 20 -0.64 6.74 5.84
N LEU A 21 0.06 7.88 5.74
CA LEU A 21 0.75 8.54 6.85
C LEU A 21 -0.20 9.10 7.90
N SER A 22 -1.41 9.53 7.53
CA SER A 22 -2.39 10.02 8.51
C SER A 22 -2.92 8.93 9.46
N HIS A 23 -2.80 7.66 9.08
CA HIS A 23 -3.14 6.52 9.94
C HIS A 23 -1.97 6.09 10.83
N GLU A 24 -0.73 6.47 10.48
CA GLU A 24 0.47 6.12 11.22
C GLU A 24 0.83 7.26 12.16
N GLY A 25 0.56 7.04 13.44
CA GLY A 25 0.86 7.98 14.51
C GLY A 25 2.33 8.40 14.57
N GLY A 26 2.58 9.43 15.40
CA GLY A 26 3.89 10.03 15.60
C GLY A 26 4.93 9.08 16.22
N TYR A 27 6.04 9.66 16.69
CA TYR A 27 7.17 8.91 17.23
C TYR A 27 6.75 7.90 18.32
N VAL A 28 7.12 6.63 18.12
CA VAL A 28 6.99 5.55 19.09
C VAL A 28 8.38 4.97 19.34
N ASN A 29 8.73 4.77 20.61
CA ASN A 29 9.95 4.06 21.00
C ASN A 29 9.64 3.23 22.24
N ASP A 30 9.00 2.07 22.02
CA ASP A 30 8.68 1.11 23.06
C ASP A 30 9.74 0.00 23.06
N PRO A 31 10.45 -0.23 24.19
CA PRO A 31 11.44 -1.30 24.33
C PRO A 31 10.87 -2.71 24.12
N GLN A 32 9.55 -2.90 24.27
CA GLN A 32 8.86 -4.18 24.07
C GLN A 32 8.27 -4.32 22.66
N ASP A 33 8.28 -3.25 21.86
CA ASP A 33 7.81 -3.31 20.48
C ASP A 33 8.89 -3.95 19.59
N PRO A 34 8.58 -5.04 18.87
CA PRO A 34 9.51 -5.63 17.91
C PRO A 34 9.96 -4.64 16.81
N GLY A 35 9.18 -3.59 16.51
CA GLY A 35 9.58 -2.52 15.60
C GLY A 35 10.66 -1.59 16.17
N GLY A 36 10.71 -1.45 17.50
CA GLY A 36 11.58 -0.51 18.21
C GLY A 36 11.27 0.95 17.85
N GLU A 37 12.28 1.80 17.88
CA GLU A 37 12.16 3.22 17.51
C GLU A 37 11.59 3.39 16.10
N THR A 38 10.41 3.99 16.00
CA THR A 38 9.63 4.15 14.77
C THR A 38 9.04 5.56 14.67
N GLN A 39 9.12 6.16 13.49
CA GLN A 39 8.50 7.45 13.18
C GLN A 39 7.98 7.44 11.75
N TRP A 40 6.75 7.91 11.52
CA TRP A 40 6.08 7.85 10.21
C TRP A 40 5.99 6.43 9.62
N GLY A 41 5.88 5.40 10.48
CA GLY A 41 5.94 3.98 10.10
C GLY A 41 7.32 3.46 9.68
N ILE A 42 8.34 4.32 9.66
CA ILE A 42 9.72 3.95 9.34
C ILE A 42 10.43 3.55 10.64
N SER A 43 10.81 2.28 10.75
CA SER A 43 11.47 1.74 11.95
C SER A 43 12.99 1.72 11.83
N LYS A 44 13.67 1.91 12.96
CA LYS A 44 15.14 1.81 13.06
C LYS A 44 15.63 0.43 12.67
N ARG A 45 14.83 -0.62 12.89
CA ARG A 45 15.14 -1.98 12.46
C ARG A 45 15.25 -2.08 10.94
N SER A 46 14.29 -1.53 10.21
CA SER A 46 14.30 -1.55 8.74
C SER A 46 15.32 -0.58 8.16
N TYR A 47 15.60 0.52 8.85
CA TYR A 47 16.52 1.57 8.42
C TYR A 47 17.57 1.88 9.51
N PRO A 48 18.52 0.96 9.76
CA PRO A 48 19.46 1.06 10.88
C PRO A 48 20.38 2.28 10.79
N GLN A 49 20.59 2.81 9.59
CA GLN A 49 21.45 3.97 9.34
C GLN A 49 20.75 5.32 9.57
N LEU A 50 19.41 5.36 9.63
CA LEU A 50 18.67 6.61 9.77
C LEU A 50 18.51 7.01 11.24
N ASN A 51 18.57 8.31 11.54
CA ASN A 51 18.14 8.83 12.82
C ASN A 51 16.60 8.99 12.80
N ILE A 52 15.89 7.99 13.33
CA ILE A 52 14.44 7.91 13.24
C ILE A 52 13.75 9.06 13.98
N ARG A 53 14.28 9.46 15.16
CA ARG A 53 13.74 10.55 15.97
C ARG A 53 13.72 11.91 15.25
N THR A 54 14.64 12.14 14.32
CA THR A 54 14.73 13.39 13.58
C THR A 54 14.22 13.26 12.14
N LEU A 55 13.57 12.14 11.80
CA LEU A 55 13.11 11.89 10.44
C LEU A 55 12.01 12.89 10.08
N THR A 56 12.28 13.73 9.09
CA THR A 56 11.25 14.67 8.65
C THR A 56 10.16 13.93 7.89
N ARG A 57 8.98 14.54 7.84
CA ARG A 57 7.87 14.01 7.05
C ARG A 57 8.22 13.90 5.56
N ALA A 58 9.00 14.85 5.03
CA ALA A 58 9.48 14.82 3.66
C ALA A 58 10.45 13.65 3.41
N ASP A 59 11.35 13.37 4.35
CA ASP A 59 12.26 12.21 4.27
C ASP A 59 11.49 10.90 4.26
N ALA A 60 10.47 10.77 5.11
CA ALA A 60 9.61 9.59 5.14
C ALA A 60 8.88 9.39 3.81
N ILE A 61 8.31 10.46 3.23
CA ILE A 61 7.67 10.40 1.90
C ILE A 61 8.65 9.95 0.82
N ALA A 62 9.88 10.47 0.84
CA ALA A 62 10.92 10.08 -0.11
C ALA A 62 11.30 8.59 0.02
N ILE A 63 11.38 8.07 1.26
CA ILE A 63 11.58 6.65 1.54
C ILE A 63 10.43 5.81 0.99
N TYR A 64 9.19 6.18 1.29
CA TYR A 64 8.01 5.48 0.77
C TYR A 64 7.99 5.45 -0.77
N ARG A 65 8.36 6.56 -1.41
CA ARG A 65 8.44 6.64 -2.87
C ARG A 65 9.46 5.68 -3.44
N ARG A 66 10.68 5.68 -2.88
CA ARG A 66 11.81 4.88 -3.37
C ARG A 66 11.62 3.39 -3.08
N ASP A 67 11.27 3.06 -1.85
CA ASP A 67 11.38 1.70 -1.34
C ASP A 67 10.09 0.90 -1.45
N PHE A 68 8.94 1.57 -1.63
CA PHE A 68 7.64 0.91 -1.79
C PHE A 68 7.00 1.25 -3.12
N TRP A 69 6.70 2.52 -3.37
CA TRP A 69 5.96 2.96 -4.56
C TRP A 69 6.64 2.56 -5.87
N ALA A 70 7.92 2.90 -6.03
CA ALA A 70 8.69 2.54 -7.22
C ALA A 70 8.80 1.01 -7.38
N ARG A 71 8.89 0.28 -6.27
CA ARG A 71 9.02 -1.19 -6.25
C ARG A 71 7.73 -1.90 -6.66
N VAL A 72 6.56 -1.30 -6.41
CA VAL A 72 5.27 -1.79 -6.88
C VAL A 72 4.84 -1.18 -8.22
N GLN A 73 5.72 -0.39 -8.84
CA GLN A 73 5.44 0.36 -10.08
C GLN A 73 4.15 1.18 -9.98
N GLY A 74 3.92 1.85 -8.85
CA GLY A 74 2.66 2.53 -8.55
C GLY A 74 2.25 3.56 -9.61
N ASP A 75 3.20 4.23 -10.25
CA ASP A 75 2.96 5.20 -11.34
C ASP A 75 2.29 4.58 -12.60
N LYS A 76 2.20 3.25 -12.68
CA LYS A 76 1.61 2.52 -13.82
C LYS A 76 0.27 1.86 -13.48
N LEU A 77 -0.25 2.09 -12.28
CA LEU A 77 -1.49 1.50 -11.79
C LEU A 77 -2.59 2.58 -11.75
N PRO A 78 -3.87 2.21 -11.89
CA PRO A 78 -4.97 3.13 -11.56
C PRO A 78 -4.86 3.60 -10.11
N ASP A 79 -5.09 4.88 -9.82
CA ASP A 79 -4.81 5.50 -8.51
C ASP A 79 -5.53 4.79 -7.35
N GLU A 80 -6.81 4.47 -7.56
CA GLU A 80 -7.68 3.76 -6.63
C GLU A 80 -7.13 2.37 -6.28
N PHE A 81 -6.40 1.75 -7.20
CA PHE A 81 -5.74 0.45 -7.00
C PHE A 81 -4.31 0.61 -6.46
N ALA A 82 -3.58 1.60 -6.95
CA ALA A 82 -2.21 1.90 -6.55
C ALA A 82 -2.11 2.16 -5.05
N PHE A 83 -3.08 2.88 -4.48
CA PHE A 83 -3.20 3.08 -3.03
C PHE A 83 -3.28 1.76 -2.27
N GLN A 84 -4.13 0.84 -2.71
CA GLN A 84 -4.34 -0.46 -2.05
C GLN A 84 -3.06 -1.28 -2.05
N VAL A 85 -2.35 -1.27 -3.18
CA VAL A 85 -1.09 -1.99 -3.37
C VAL A 85 0.01 -1.40 -2.49
N LEU A 86 0.13 -0.07 -2.43
CA LEU A 86 1.08 0.61 -1.55
C LEU A 86 0.80 0.27 -0.08
N ASP A 87 -0.45 0.43 0.35
CA ASP A 87 -0.91 0.10 1.71
C ASP A 87 -0.55 -1.35 2.07
N ALA A 88 -0.82 -2.30 1.17
CA ALA A 88 -0.47 -3.69 1.38
C ALA A 88 1.05 -3.93 1.40
N ALA A 89 1.82 -3.24 0.55
CA ALA A 89 3.27 -3.39 0.49
C ALA A 89 3.94 -2.95 1.79
N VAL A 90 3.41 -1.89 2.42
CA VAL A 90 3.87 -1.40 3.72
C VAL A 90 3.52 -2.38 4.85
N ASN A 91 2.29 -2.89 4.87
CA ASN A 91 1.81 -3.75 5.97
C ASN A 91 2.20 -5.23 5.85
N HIS A 92 2.40 -5.73 4.63
CA HIS A 92 2.59 -7.16 4.34
C HIS A 92 3.85 -7.46 3.56
N GLY A 93 4.65 -6.45 3.25
CA GLY A 93 5.81 -6.58 2.39
C GLY A 93 5.46 -6.56 0.91
N ILE A 94 6.35 -5.98 0.13
CA ILE A 94 6.23 -5.80 -1.34
C ILE A 94 5.93 -7.13 -2.04
N GLY A 95 6.63 -8.21 -1.65
CA GLY A 95 6.45 -9.52 -2.27
C GLY A 95 5.04 -10.10 -2.14
N ASN A 96 4.35 -9.86 -1.02
CA ASN A 96 2.97 -10.29 -0.86
C ASN A 96 2.03 -9.38 -1.66
N ALA A 97 2.22 -8.06 -1.57
CA ALA A 97 1.40 -7.08 -2.30
C ALA A 97 1.43 -7.31 -3.82
N VAL A 98 2.60 -7.57 -4.41
CA VAL A 98 2.74 -7.85 -5.84
C VAL A 98 2.03 -9.15 -6.23
N ARG A 99 2.15 -10.21 -5.43
CA ARG A 99 1.46 -11.48 -5.70
C ARG A 99 -0.05 -11.35 -5.60
N TRP A 100 -0.54 -10.61 -4.62
CA TRP A 100 -1.97 -10.34 -4.50
C TRP A 100 -2.49 -9.47 -5.64
N MET A 101 -1.70 -8.49 -6.10
CA MET A 101 -2.00 -7.69 -7.29
C MET A 101 -2.13 -8.59 -8.52
N GLN A 102 -1.19 -9.51 -8.72
CA GLN A 102 -1.21 -10.47 -9.83
C GLN A 102 -2.43 -11.40 -9.78
N ARG A 103 -2.76 -11.93 -8.59
CA ARG A 103 -3.99 -12.73 -8.39
C ARG A 103 -5.26 -11.92 -8.68
N ALA A 104 -5.32 -10.67 -8.23
CA ALA A 104 -6.45 -9.79 -8.51
C ALA A 104 -6.60 -9.47 -10.01
N ALA A 105 -5.48 -9.35 -10.72
CA ALA A 105 -5.44 -9.16 -12.17
C ALA A 105 -5.65 -10.47 -12.97
N GLY A 106 -5.80 -11.62 -12.30
CA GLY A 106 -6.02 -12.91 -12.96
C GLY A 106 -4.79 -13.46 -13.71
N VAL A 107 -3.57 -13.10 -13.28
CA VAL A 107 -2.30 -13.59 -13.87
C VAL A 107 -1.50 -14.42 -12.87
N ALA A 108 -0.46 -15.11 -13.34
CA ALA A 108 0.45 -15.87 -12.48
C ALA A 108 1.09 -14.99 -11.40
N ASP A 109 1.18 -15.49 -10.18
CA ASP A 109 1.65 -14.76 -9.00
C ASP A 109 3.15 -14.98 -8.72
N ASP A 110 3.97 -14.81 -9.75
CA ASP A 110 5.42 -15.00 -9.69
C ASP A 110 6.16 -13.90 -8.88
N GLY A 111 5.48 -12.80 -8.55
CA GLY A 111 6.03 -11.66 -7.83
C GLY A 111 6.81 -10.67 -8.71
N VAL A 112 6.76 -10.81 -10.04
CA VAL A 112 7.44 -9.95 -11.00
C VAL A 112 6.42 -9.12 -11.78
N ILE A 113 6.47 -7.79 -11.61
CA ILE A 113 5.62 -6.86 -12.37
C ILE A 113 6.22 -6.66 -13.77
N GLY A 114 5.83 -7.54 -14.70
CA GLY A 114 6.21 -7.49 -16.10
C GLY A 114 5.08 -6.99 -17.02
N PRO A 115 5.32 -7.00 -18.35
CA PRO A 115 4.33 -6.55 -19.34
C PRO A 115 2.98 -7.27 -19.24
N VAL A 116 2.97 -8.57 -18.90
CA VAL A 116 1.73 -9.35 -18.75
C VAL A 116 0.89 -8.82 -17.58
N THR A 117 1.50 -8.59 -16.42
CA THR A 117 0.80 -8.03 -15.25
C THR A 117 0.26 -6.64 -15.55
N LEU A 118 1.07 -5.76 -16.14
CA LEU A 118 0.64 -4.39 -16.46
C LEU A 118 -0.47 -4.37 -17.52
N ALA A 119 -0.40 -5.22 -18.53
CA ALA A 119 -1.46 -5.32 -19.55
C ALA A 119 -2.79 -5.81 -18.96
N ALA A 120 -2.75 -6.81 -18.09
CA ALA A 120 -3.95 -7.32 -17.41
C ALA A 120 -4.59 -6.26 -16.52
N ILE A 121 -3.79 -5.50 -15.78
CA ILE A 121 -4.25 -4.39 -14.95
C ILE A 121 -4.87 -3.27 -15.80
N ALA A 122 -4.23 -2.91 -16.92
CA ALA A 122 -4.68 -1.81 -17.78
C ALA A 122 -6.04 -2.05 -18.45
N ILE A 123 -6.45 -3.30 -18.65
CA ILE A 123 -7.75 -3.65 -19.25
C ILE A 123 -8.82 -4.02 -18.23
N ALA A 124 -8.43 -4.24 -16.96
CA ALA A 124 -9.35 -4.58 -15.90
C ALA A 124 -10.14 -3.33 -15.44
N GLN A 125 -11.34 -3.55 -14.91
CA GLN A 125 -12.05 -2.49 -14.21
C GLN A 125 -11.35 -2.24 -12.87
N PRO A 126 -10.92 -0.99 -12.57
CA PRO A 126 -10.20 -0.72 -11.33
C PRO A 126 -10.98 -1.09 -10.06
N ALA A 127 -12.30 -0.90 -10.08
CA ALA A 127 -13.17 -1.32 -8.97
C ALA A 127 -13.08 -2.84 -8.71
N ASP A 128 -13.03 -3.67 -9.75
CA ASP A 128 -12.90 -5.12 -9.61
C ASP A 128 -11.52 -5.51 -9.06
N LEU A 129 -10.45 -4.86 -9.53
CA LEU A 129 -9.10 -5.05 -8.98
C LEU A 129 -9.09 -4.74 -7.48
N VAL A 130 -9.65 -3.61 -7.06
CA VAL A 130 -9.73 -3.21 -5.65
C VAL A 130 -10.52 -4.23 -4.82
N LEU A 131 -11.67 -4.68 -5.31
CA LEU A 131 -12.53 -5.65 -4.62
C LEU A 131 -11.81 -6.98 -4.41
N VAL A 132 -11.28 -7.57 -5.49
CA VAL A 132 -10.61 -8.88 -5.43
C VAL A 132 -9.34 -8.79 -4.59
N PHE A 133 -8.56 -7.72 -4.74
CA PHE A 133 -7.34 -7.51 -3.97
C PHE A 133 -7.62 -7.43 -2.47
N ASN A 134 -8.65 -6.68 -2.06
CA ASN A 134 -9.02 -6.59 -0.65
C ASN A 134 -9.64 -7.89 -0.11
N ALA A 135 -10.35 -8.65 -0.94
CA ALA A 135 -10.81 -9.99 -0.58
C ALA A 135 -9.61 -10.91 -0.25
N ILE A 136 -8.59 -10.93 -1.11
CA ILE A 136 -7.34 -11.70 -0.88
C ILE A 136 -6.67 -11.27 0.43
N ARG A 137 -6.62 -9.96 0.73
CA ARG A 137 -6.08 -9.45 2.00
C ARG A 137 -6.86 -9.95 3.21
N LEU A 138 -8.19 -9.90 3.16
CA LEU A 138 -9.05 -10.41 4.24
C LEU A 138 -8.87 -11.91 4.46
N GLU A 139 -8.78 -12.69 3.39
CA GLU A 139 -8.49 -14.12 3.48
C GLU A 139 -7.12 -14.40 4.10
N PHE A 140 -6.10 -13.60 3.76
CA PHE A 140 -4.78 -13.70 4.38
C PHE A 140 -4.86 -13.40 5.89
N TYR A 141 -5.51 -12.30 6.28
CA TYR A 141 -5.69 -11.96 7.68
C TYR A 141 -6.40 -13.06 8.46
N ALA A 142 -7.47 -13.62 7.92
CA ALA A 142 -8.26 -14.67 8.57
C ALA A 142 -7.47 -15.95 8.87
N ARG A 143 -6.33 -16.17 8.20
CA ARG A 143 -5.44 -17.33 8.42
C ARG A 143 -4.33 -17.06 9.45
N LEU A 144 -4.15 -15.82 9.90
CA LEU A 144 -3.12 -15.49 10.87
C LEU A 144 -3.54 -15.92 12.28
N GLU A 145 -2.67 -16.62 13.00
CA GLU A 145 -2.91 -17.04 14.39
C GLU A 145 -3.24 -15.87 15.32
N THR A 146 -2.67 -14.69 15.02
CA THR A 146 -2.86 -13.45 15.77
C THR A 146 -4.15 -12.69 15.42
N PHE A 147 -4.99 -13.21 14.52
CA PHE A 147 -6.23 -12.56 14.10
C PHE A 147 -7.20 -12.31 15.26
N SER A 148 -7.26 -13.20 16.25
CA SER A 148 -8.09 -13.02 17.46
C SER A 148 -7.75 -11.73 18.22
N ARG A 149 -6.47 -11.33 18.20
CA ARG A 149 -5.96 -10.14 18.91
C ARG A 149 -6.02 -8.87 18.06
N PHE A 150 -5.63 -8.95 16.79
CA PHE A 150 -5.45 -7.75 15.93
C PHE A 150 -6.44 -7.65 14.79
N GLY A 151 -7.20 -8.71 14.50
CA GLY A 151 -8.07 -8.84 13.34
C GLY A 151 -9.10 -7.72 13.23
N ARG A 152 -9.66 -7.25 14.35
CA ARG A 152 -10.58 -6.10 14.36
C ARG A 152 -9.97 -4.85 13.74
N GLY A 153 -8.71 -4.54 14.07
CA GLY A 153 -8.00 -3.39 13.51
C GLY A 153 -7.75 -3.56 12.02
N TRP A 154 -7.30 -4.74 11.62
CA TRP A 154 -7.01 -5.06 10.22
C TRP A 154 -8.27 -5.01 9.33
N THR A 155 -9.38 -5.60 9.76
CA THR A 155 -10.63 -5.59 9.00
C THR A 155 -11.24 -4.19 8.94
N THR A 156 -11.09 -3.39 10.01
CA THR A 156 -11.50 -1.98 9.99
C THR A 156 -10.69 -1.17 8.97
N ARG A 157 -9.37 -1.40 8.85
CA ARG A 157 -8.53 -0.75 7.83
C ARG A 157 -8.98 -1.10 6.43
N VAL A 158 -9.18 -2.39 6.13
CA VAL A 158 -9.67 -2.84 4.81
C VAL A 158 -11.05 -2.25 4.49
N ALA A 159 -11.96 -2.19 5.46
CA ALA A 159 -13.26 -1.55 5.28
C ALA A 159 -13.13 -0.03 4.98
N GLY A 160 -12.19 0.67 5.63
CA GLY A 160 -11.86 2.06 5.32
C GLY A 160 -11.33 2.22 3.90
N ASN A 161 -10.39 1.36 3.50
CA ASN A 161 -9.83 1.34 2.15
C ASN A 161 -10.88 1.14 1.05
N LEU A 162 -11.85 0.24 1.27
CA LEU A 162 -12.97 0.04 0.34
C LEU A 162 -13.87 1.27 0.24
N ARG A 163 -14.07 2.01 1.34
CA ARG A 163 -14.81 3.29 1.32
C ARG A 163 -14.06 4.40 0.58
N TYR A 164 -12.73 4.44 0.66
CA TYR A 164 -11.92 5.37 -0.13
C TYR A 164 -12.05 5.06 -1.62
N ALA A 165 -11.88 3.79 -2.01
CA ALA A 165 -12.04 3.38 -3.40
C ALA A 165 -13.43 3.70 -3.96
N ALA A 166 -14.49 3.51 -3.17
CA ALA A 166 -15.84 3.88 -3.58
C ALA A 166 -16.02 5.40 -3.84
N LYS A 167 -15.24 6.26 -3.16
CA LYS A 167 -15.23 7.71 -3.41
C LYS A 167 -14.38 8.10 -4.60
N ASP A 168 -13.27 7.38 -4.81
CA ASP A 168 -12.36 7.61 -5.93
C ASP A 168 -13.00 7.17 -7.28
N ASN A 169 -14.04 6.32 -7.25
CA ASN A 169 -14.81 5.86 -8.42
C ASN A 169 -15.87 6.86 -8.96
N GLY A 170 -16.02 8.06 -8.39
CA GLY A 170 -17.07 9.03 -8.75
C GLY A 170 -16.52 10.35 -9.24
#